data_AF-A0A3D2XHB1-F1
#
_entry.id   AF-A0A3D2XHB1-F1
#
_cell.length_a   1.000
_cell.length_b   1.000
_cell.length_c   1.000
_cell.angle_alpha   90.00
_cell.angle_beta   90.00
_cell.angle_gamma   90.00
#
_symmetry.space_group_name_H-M   'P 1'
#
loop_
_entity.id
_entity.type
_entity.pdbx_description
1 polymer ?
#
loop_
_entity_poly.entity_id
_entity_poly.type
_entity_poly.pdbx_seq_one_letter_code
_entity_poly.pdbx_strand_id
1 'polypeptide(L)'
;GLTPDMAEELHNRLKQIMTEEKSYIEPELSLVTLAARLNVHSNYLSQVINERENKNFFDYINTLRVEEFKKRISLPANSQFTIMSIAYECGFNSKSSFNKNFKKVTGQSPSEYMSDLLIKK
;
A
#
# COMPACT_ATOMS: atom_id res chain seq x y z
N GLY A 1 10.05 0.25 -26.36
CA GLY A 1 9.57 0.67 -25.02
C GLY A 1 8.06 0.54 -24.98
N LEU A 2 7.42 0.71 -23.83
CA LEU A 2 5.95 0.79 -23.78
C LEU A 2 5.47 2.00 -24.59
N THR A 3 4.41 1.81 -25.37
CA THR A 3 3.67 2.94 -25.94
C THR A 3 2.83 3.60 -24.84
N PRO A 4 2.44 4.88 -24.99
CA PRO A 4 1.56 5.55 -24.02
C PRO A 4 0.26 4.78 -23.76
N ASP A 5 -0.35 4.21 -24.80
CA ASP A 5 -1.59 3.43 -24.69
C ASP A 5 -1.39 2.13 -23.89
N MET A 6 -0.31 1.39 -24.15
CA MET A 6 0.02 0.19 -23.38
C MET A 6 0.33 0.54 -21.92
N ALA A 7 0.97 1.67 -21.66
CA ALA A 7 1.27 2.12 -20.30
C ALA A 7 0.00 2.50 -19.53
N GLU A 8 -0.95 3.14 -20.21
CA GLU A 8 -2.26 3.47 -19.66
C GLU A 8 -3.08 2.21 -19.36
N GLU A 9 -3.13 1.27 -20.30
CA GLU A 9 -3.82 -0.02 -20.11
C GLU A 9 -3.24 -0.80 -18.93
N LEU A 10 -1.91 -0.92 -18.85
CA LEU A 10 -1.23 -1.58 -17.73
C LEU A 10 -1.50 -0.87 -16.40
N HIS A 11 -1.54 0.47 -16.38
CA HIS A 11 -1.87 1.23 -15.18
C HIS A 11 -3.29 0.98 -14.70
N ASN A 12 -4.26 0.91 -15.62
CA ASN A 12 -5.64 0.61 -15.29
C ASN A 12 -5.79 -0.80 -14.71
N ARG A 13 -5.11 -1.79 -15.30
CA ARG A 13 -5.09 -3.18 -14.77
C ARG A 13 -4.42 -3.26 -13.40
N LEU A 14 -3.34 -2.50 -13.17
CA LEU A 14 -2.71 -2.36 -11.85
C LEU A 14 -3.70 -1.77 -10.83
N LYS A 15 -4.44 -0.71 -11.18
CA LYS A 15 -5.43 -0.12 -10.28
C LYS A 15 -6.57 -1.09 -9.96
N GLN A 16 -7.01 -1.85 -10.95
CA GLN A 16 -8.07 -2.84 -10.78
C GLN A 16 -7.64 -3.93 -9.80
N ILE A 17 -6.49 -4.57 -10.00
CA ILE A 17 -6.01 -5.63 -9.10
C ILE A 17 -5.78 -5.11 -7.67
N MET A 18 -5.30 -3.87 -7.52
CA MET A 18 -5.14 -3.25 -6.20
C MET A 18 -6.48 -2.95 -5.52
N THR A 19 -7.53 -2.67 -6.28
CA THR A 19 -8.86 -2.34 -5.72
C THR A 19 -9.67 -3.60 -5.40
N GLU A 20 -9.65 -4.59 -6.29
CA GLU A 20 -10.47 -5.80 -6.20
C GLU A 20 -9.84 -6.86 -5.30
N GLU A 21 -8.56 -7.20 -5.54
CA GLU A 21 -7.87 -8.25 -4.79
C GLU A 21 -7.16 -7.72 -3.54
N LYS A 22 -6.94 -6.39 -3.49
CA LYS A 22 -6.11 -5.75 -2.45
C LYS A 22 -4.76 -6.44 -2.26
N SER A 23 -4.12 -6.92 -3.34
CA SER A 23 -2.89 -7.72 -3.26
C SER A 23 -1.77 -7.04 -2.44
N TYR A 24 -1.81 -5.72 -2.27
CA TYR A 24 -0.92 -4.98 -1.37
C TYR A 24 -0.94 -5.46 0.10
N ILE A 25 -1.98 -6.13 0.58
CA ILE A 25 -2.02 -6.69 1.95
C ILE A 25 -1.20 -7.99 2.08
N GLU A 26 -0.79 -8.61 0.97
CA GLU A 26 0.05 -9.79 1.00
C GLU A 26 1.48 -9.39 1.41
N PRO A 27 2.02 -9.90 2.53
CA PRO A 27 3.34 -9.47 3.02
C PRO A 27 4.48 -9.73 2.03
N GLU A 28 4.40 -10.86 1.32
CA GLU A 28 5.39 -11.35 0.36
C GLU A 28 5.19 -10.81 -1.08
N LEU A 29 4.27 -9.85 -1.29
CA LEU A 29 4.09 -9.23 -2.60
C LEU A 29 5.38 -8.55 -3.05
N SER A 30 5.83 -8.92 -4.24
CA SER A 30 7.01 -8.35 -4.89
C SER A 30 6.65 -7.81 -6.27
N LEU A 31 7.51 -6.96 -6.82
CA LEU A 31 7.33 -6.45 -8.18
C LEU A 31 7.24 -7.60 -9.21
N VAL A 32 8.05 -8.65 -9.02
CA VAL A 32 8.08 -9.83 -9.91
C VAL A 32 6.77 -10.60 -9.84
N THR A 33 6.29 -10.88 -8.63
CA THR A 33 5.03 -11.64 -8.45
C THR A 33 3.82 -10.85 -8.94
N LEU A 34 3.79 -9.53 -8.74
CA LEU A 34 2.73 -8.69 -9.28
C LEU A 34 2.78 -8.58 -10.81
N ALA A 35 3.98 -8.43 -11.39
CA ALA A 35 4.14 -8.38 -12.85
C ALA A 35 3.71 -9.70 -13.50
N ALA A 36 4.00 -10.84 -12.87
CA ALA A 36 3.54 -12.15 -13.33
C ALA A 36 2.00 -12.24 -13.32
N ARG A 37 1.32 -11.75 -12.28
CA ARG A 37 -0.17 -11.70 -12.23
C ARG A 37 -0.76 -10.83 -13.33
N LEU A 38 -0.10 -9.71 -13.61
CA LEU A 38 -0.47 -8.80 -14.70
C LEU A 38 0.03 -9.28 -16.08
N ASN A 39 0.67 -10.45 -16.17
CA ASN A 39 1.22 -10.99 -17.41
C ASN A 39 2.09 -9.97 -18.18
N VAL A 40 2.99 -9.28 -17.46
CA VAL A 40 3.93 -8.30 -18.03
C VAL A 40 5.34 -8.49 -17.46
N HIS A 41 6.32 -7.88 -18.11
CA HIS A 41 7.68 -7.82 -17.59
C HIS A 41 7.77 -6.87 -16.38
N SER A 42 8.54 -7.23 -15.36
CA SER A 42 8.70 -6.41 -14.13
C SER A 42 9.21 -5.00 -14.41
N ASN A 43 10.10 -4.84 -15.39
CA ASN A 43 10.59 -3.52 -15.83
C ASN A 43 9.48 -2.60 -16.33
N TYR A 44 8.50 -3.16 -17.05
CA TYR A 44 7.36 -2.39 -17.56
C TYR A 44 6.43 -1.96 -16.44
N LEU A 45 6.15 -2.85 -15.50
CA LEU A 45 5.39 -2.51 -14.31
C LEU A 45 6.10 -1.44 -13.47
N SER A 46 7.42 -1.58 -13.27
CA SER A 46 8.22 -0.57 -12.57
C SER A 46 8.15 0.78 -13.28
N GLN A 47 8.32 0.81 -14.60
CA GLN A 47 8.22 2.02 -15.41
C GLN A 47 6.85 2.70 -15.22
N VAL A 48 5.75 1.94 -15.36
CA VAL A 48 4.40 2.46 -15.19
C VAL A 48 4.15 3.02 -13.79
N ILE A 49 4.59 2.32 -12.73
CA ILE A 49 4.42 2.82 -11.35
C ILE A 49 5.21 4.12 -11.16
N ASN A 50 6.46 4.18 -11.63
CA ASN A 50 7.26 5.40 -11.49
C ASN A 50 6.64 6.58 -12.24
N GLU A 51 6.21 6.38 -13.49
CA GLU A 51 5.69 7.46 -14.33
C GLU A 51 4.27 7.90 -13.93
N ARG A 52 3.40 6.97 -13.52
CA ARG A 52 1.97 7.25 -13.27
C ARG A 52 1.63 7.50 -11.81
N GLU A 53 2.38 6.91 -10.88
CA GLU A 53 2.14 7.06 -9.44
C GLU A 53 3.19 7.95 -8.75
N ASN A 54 4.22 8.35 -9.49
CA ASN A 54 5.39 9.11 -9.01
C ASN A 54 6.03 8.45 -7.77
N LYS A 55 6.15 7.12 -7.80
CA LYS A 55 6.66 6.29 -6.71
C LYS A 55 7.43 5.11 -7.29
N ASN A 56 8.40 4.58 -6.53
CA ASN A 56 8.87 3.22 -6.78
C ASN A 56 7.84 2.19 -6.28
N PHE A 57 8.00 0.93 -6.65
CA PHE A 57 7.10 -0.17 -6.23
C PHE A 57 6.89 -0.23 -4.71
N PHE A 58 7.96 -0.15 -3.91
CA PHE A 58 7.85 -0.26 -2.45
C PHE A 58 7.07 0.90 -1.84
N ASP A 59 7.32 2.12 -2.31
CA ASP A 59 6.59 3.31 -1.86
C ASP A 59 5.12 3.26 -2.26
N TYR A 60 4.82 2.76 -3.47
CA TYR A 60 3.46 2.54 -3.92
C TYR A 60 2.71 1.56 -3.02
N ILE A 61 3.25 0.35 -2.83
CA ILE A 61 2.62 -0.68 -2.00
C ILE A 61 2.48 -0.20 -0.54
N ASN A 62 3.54 0.35 0.05
CA ASN A 62 3.47 0.80 1.44
C ASN A 62 2.50 1.97 1.64
N THR A 63 2.31 2.83 0.64
CA THR A 63 1.26 3.87 0.69
C THR A 63 -0.12 3.23 0.79
N LEU A 64 -0.41 2.22 -0.05
CA LEU A 64 -1.69 1.51 -0.01
C LEU A 64 -1.92 0.79 1.34
N ARG A 65 -0.87 0.16 1.89
CA ARG A 65 -0.93 -0.49 3.21
C ARG A 65 -1.22 0.50 4.33
N VAL A 66 -0.62 1.69 4.31
CA VAL A 66 -0.90 2.77 5.29
C VAL A 66 -2.34 3.26 5.17
N GLU A 67 -2.83 3.47 3.94
CA GLU A 67 -4.21 3.92 3.74
C GLU A 67 -5.24 2.86 4.15
N GLU A 68 -4.96 1.57 3.94
CA GLU A 68 -5.78 0.48 4.47
C GLU A 68 -5.75 0.44 6.01
N PHE A 69 -4.59 0.62 6.63
CA PHE A 69 -4.49 0.72 8.08
C PHE A 69 -5.36 1.86 8.63
N LYS A 70 -5.29 3.05 8.03
CA LYS A 70 -6.09 4.22 8.46
C LYS A 70 -7.59 3.94 8.37
N LYS A 71 -8.04 3.22 7.33
CA LYS A 71 -9.43 2.75 7.21
C LYS A 71 -9.77 1.80 8.35
N ARG A 72 -8.99 0.73 8.53
CA ARG A 72 -9.27 -0.33 9.51
C ARG A 72 -9.24 0.15 10.95
N ILE A 73 -8.28 0.98 11.33
CA ILE A 73 -8.12 1.46 12.71
C ILE A 73 -9.27 2.39 13.14
N SER A 74 -9.97 3.00 12.19
CA SER A 74 -11.13 3.85 12.47
C SER A 74 -12.42 3.06 12.70
N LEU A 75 -12.47 1.78 12.32
CA LEU A 75 -13.66 0.93 12.45
C LEU A 75 -13.90 0.57 13.93
N PRO A 76 -15.13 0.75 14.46
CA PRO A 76 -15.46 0.38 15.84
C PRO A 76 -15.18 -1.08 16.18
N ALA A 77 -15.41 -1.99 15.21
CA ALA A 77 -15.15 -3.41 15.34
C ALA A 77 -13.68 -3.78 15.62
N ASN A 78 -12.76 -2.84 15.37
CA ASN A 78 -11.33 -3.02 15.57
C ASN A 78 -10.82 -2.34 16.84
N SER A 79 -11.70 -1.79 17.68
CA SER A 79 -11.31 -1.07 18.90
C SER A 79 -10.56 -1.93 19.93
N GLN A 80 -10.78 -3.25 19.94
CA GLN A 80 -10.04 -4.18 20.79
C GLN A 80 -8.66 -4.61 20.26
N PHE A 81 -8.35 -4.32 18.99
CA PHE A 81 -7.08 -4.74 18.40
C PHE A 81 -5.96 -3.73 18.64
N THR A 82 -4.74 -4.24 18.75
CA THR A 82 -3.57 -3.38 18.84
C THR A 82 -3.26 -2.73 17.49
N ILE A 83 -2.59 -1.57 17.53
CA ILE A 83 -2.03 -0.92 16.32
C ILE A 83 -1.22 -1.91 15.50
N MET A 84 -0.38 -2.73 16.15
CA MET A 84 0.50 -3.65 15.45
C MET A 84 -0.25 -4.84 14.82
N SER A 85 -1.28 -5.38 15.47
CA SER A 85 -2.09 -6.46 14.86
C SER A 85 -2.77 -5.98 13.58
N ILE A 86 -3.34 -4.77 13.58
CA ILE A 86 -3.95 -4.20 12.37
C ILE A 86 -2.89 -3.90 11.30
N ALA A 87 -1.72 -3.39 11.69
CA ALA A 87 -0.63 -3.15 10.74
C ALA A 87 -0.17 -4.45 10.05
N TYR A 88 -0.08 -5.56 10.79
CA TYR A 88 0.26 -6.86 10.20
C TYR A 88 -0.81 -7.38 9.24
N GLU A 89 -2.09 -7.22 9.56
CA GLU A 89 -3.18 -7.55 8.63
C GLU A 89 -3.20 -6.67 7.37
N CYS A 90 -2.59 -5.48 7.43
CA CYS A 90 -2.41 -4.60 6.28
C CYS A 90 -1.14 -4.97 5.46
N GLY A 91 -0.47 -6.07 5.77
CA GLY A 91 0.66 -6.59 4.99
C GLY A 91 2.05 -6.13 5.44
N PHE A 92 2.17 -5.41 6.56
CA PHE A 92 3.49 -5.12 7.13
C PHE A 92 4.08 -6.38 7.79
N ASN A 93 5.39 -6.60 7.63
CA ASN A 93 6.09 -7.74 8.23
C ASN A 93 6.90 -7.38 9.48
N SER A 94 6.96 -6.09 9.83
CA SER A 94 7.72 -5.62 11.00
C SER A 94 7.24 -4.26 11.49
N LYS A 95 7.37 -4.04 12.81
CA LYS A 95 7.11 -2.74 13.46
C LYS A 95 7.97 -1.61 12.91
N SER A 96 9.24 -1.88 12.62
CA SER A 96 10.16 -0.88 12.07
C SER A 96 9.72 -0.40 10.68
N SER A 97 9.37 -1.34 9.79
CA SER A 97 8.86 -1.01 8.45
C SER A 97 7.55 -0.24 8.51
N PHE A 98 6.61 -0.67 9.36
CA PHE A 98 5.35 0.04 9.58
C PHE A 98 5.59 1.48 10.05
N ASN A 99 6.31 1.68 11.15
CA ASN A 99 6.55 3.00 11.72
C ASN A 99 7.23 3.96 10.72
N LYS A 100 8.24 3.48 10.00
CA LYS A 100 8.96 4.27 8.99
C LYS A 100 8.03 4.71 7.86
N ASN A 101 7.29 3.77 7.27
CA ASN A 101 6.43 4.07 6.13
C ASN A 101 5.20 4.87 6.54
N PHE A 102 4.62 4.60 7.71
CA PHE A 102 3.51 5.38 8.24
C PHE A 102 3.88 6.85 8.40
N LYS A 103 5.05 7.14 9.00
CA LYS A 103 5.56 8.51 9.11
C LYS A 103 5.88 9.13 7.77
N LYS A 104 6.46 8.37 6.84
CA LYS A 104 6.74 8.85 5.48
C LYS A 104 5.46 9.28 4.74
N VAL A 105 4.38 8.50 4.88
CA VAL A 105 3.11 8.73 4.16
C VAL A 105 2.26 9.80 4.84
N THR A 106 2.18 9.81 6.16
CA THR A 106 1.26 10.67 6.91
C THR A 106 1.91 11.93 7.50
N GLY A 107 3.24 11.98 7.57
CA GLY A 107 3.99 13.00 8.30
C GLY A 107 4.04 12.81 9.82
N GLN A 108 3.30 11.84 10.37
CA GLN A 108 3.16 11.59 11.81
C GLN A 108 3.54 10.15 12.17
N SER A 109 3.98 9.91 13.39
CA SER A 109 4.10 8.55 13.92
C SER A 109 2.72 7.92 14.13
N PRO A 110 2.62 6.58 14.14
CA PRO A 110 1.35 5.90 14.44
C PRO A 110 0.73 6.33 15.77
N SER A 111 1.55 6.53 16.81
CA SER A 111 1.06 6.96 18.13
C SER A 111 0.48 8.37 18.12
N GLU A 112 1.13 9.31 17.43
CA GLU A 112 0.60 10.68 17.26
C GLU A 112 -0.73 10.66 16.51
N TYR A 113 -0.81 9.92 15.40
CA TYR A 113 -2.04 9.75 14.64
C TYR A 113 -3.19 9.18 15.48
N MET A 114 -2.90 8.20 16.35
CA MET A 114 -3.91 7.62 17.25
C MET A 114 -4.39 8.59 18.31
N SER A 115 -3.48 9.40 18.87
CA SER A 115 -3.85 10.47 19.81
C SER A 115 -4.79 11.46 19.14
N ASP A 116 -4.46 11.91 17.93
CA ASP A 116 -5.29 12.84 17.15
C ASP A 116 -6.68 12.25 16.82
N LEU A 117 -6.75 10.94 16.54
CA LEU A 117 -8.00 10.26 16.25
C LEU A 117 -8.91 10.18 17.48
N LEU A 118 -8.35 9.99 18.68
CA LEU A 118 -9.12 9.94 19.94
C LEU A 118 -9.66 11.32 20.34
N ILE A 119 -8.91 12.40 20.07
CA ILE A 119 -9.35 13.78 20.35
C ILE A 119 -10.52 14.19 19.43
N LYS A 120 -10.57 13.63 18.21
CA LYS A 120 -11.61 13.94 17.20
C LYS A 120 -12.89 13.11 17.33
N LYS A 121 -12.91 12.10 18.19
CA LYS A 121 -14.09 11.26 18.48
C LYS A 121 -14.89 11.87 19.63
#